data_AF-A0A804PMY5-F1
#
_entry.id   AF-A0A804PMY5-F1
#
_cell.length_a   1.000
_cell.length_b   1.000
_cell.length_c   1.000
_cell.angle_alpha   90.00
_cell.angle_beta   90.00
_cell.angle_gamma   90.00
#
_symmetry.space_group_name_H-M   'P 1'
#
loop_
_entity.id
_entity.type
_entity.pdbx_description
1 polymer ?
#
loop_
_entity_poly.entity_id
_entity_poly.type
_entity_poly.pdbx_seq_one_letter_code
_entity_poly.pdbx_strand_id
1 'polypeptide(L)'
;MSIVVASEVATALASRGAVVALESTIICHGMPYPKNLQMAMEVEAIIRDNGAIPATIAVLDGVPHVGLNNEQLKRLAISGRQFQKTARRDIVHVIASGGNGATTVSATMFFAHKVGIPVFVTGGIGGVHRHGEQTMDVSSDLTELGKTPVAVVSAGVKSILDIPRTLEYLVVYFLFAVFHR
;
A
#
# COMPACT_ATOMS: atom_id res chain seq x y z
N MET A 1 5.42 14.79 -11.94
CA MET A 1 5.75 14.33 -10.58
C MET A 1 6.84 13.28 -10.70
N SER A 2 8.02 13.53 -10.15
CA SER A 2 9.11 12.55 -10.16
C SER A 2 8.83 11.48 -9.10
N ILE A 3 9.04 10.21 -9.44
CA ILE A 3 8.99 9.08 -8.51
C ILE A 3 10.41 8.51 -8.47
N VAL A 4 10.98 8.38 -7.27
CA VAL A 4 12.26 7.72 -7.08
C VAL A 4 12.01 6.22 -7.00
N VAL A 5 12.62 5.46 -7.91
CA VAL A 5 12.53 4.00 -7.93
C VAL A 5 13.89 3.44 -7.53
N ALA A 6 13.93 2.56 -6.53
CA ALA A 6 15.17 1.91 -6.11
C ALA A 6 15.82 1.15 -7.27
N SER A 7 17.15 1.14 -7.34
CA SER A 7 17.89 0.55 -8.46
C SER A 7 17.58 -0.94 -8.67
N GLU A 8 17.39 -1.70 -7.60
CA GLU A 8 17.01 -3.12 -7.68
C GLU A 8 15.61 -3.30 -8.28
N VAL A 9 14.66 -2.45 -7.91
CA VAL A 9 13.29 -2.45 -8.44
C VAL A 9 13.30 -2.07 -9.92
N ALA A 10 14.01 -0.99 -10.27
CA ALA A 10 14.14 -0.56 -11.66
C ALA A 10 14.79 -1.65 -12.54
N THR A 11 15.81 -2.33 -12.03
CA THR A 11 16.49 -3.43 -12.73
C THR A 11 15.57 -4.63 -12.94
N ALA A 12 14.83 -5.03 -11.90
CA ALA A 12 13.84 -6.10 -12.00
C ALA A 12 12.74 -5.76 -13.02
N LEU A 13 12.21 -4.54 -13.00
CA LEU A 13 11.20 -4.10 -13.96
C LEU A 13 11.74 -4.10 -15.41
N ALA A 14 12.95 -3.58 -15.63
CA ALA A 14 13.57 -3.55 -16.95
C ALA A 14 13.83 -4.95 -17.53
N SER A 15 14.14 -5.92 -16.66
CA SER A 15 14.36 -7.33 -17.02
C SER A 15 13.09 -8.18 -17.02
N ARG A 16 11.91 -7.58 -16.79
CA ARG A 16 10.62 -8.29 -16.60
C ARG A 16 10.65 -9.31 -15.45
N GLY A 17 11.51 -9.08 -14.47
CA GLY A 17 11.55 -9.82 -13.20
C GLY A 17 10.35 -9.51 -12.32
N ALA A 18 10.09 -10.38 -11.35
CA ALA A 18 8.98 -10.24 -10.41
C ALA A 18 9.26 -9.13 -9.38
N VAL A 19 8.32 -8.18 -9.26
CA VAL A 19 8.34 -7.13 -8.23
C VAL A 19 7.01 -7.15 -7.49
N VAL A 20 7.06 -7.07 -6.17
CA VAL A 20 5.88 -7.03 -5.29
C VAL A 20 5.87 -5.71 -4.54
N ALA A 21 4.86 -4.88 -4.78
CA ALA A 21 4.67 -3.65 -4.02
C ALA A 21 4.23 -3.96 -2.57
N LEU A 22 4.60 -3.08 -1.63
CA LEU A 22 4.21 -3.11 -0.23
C LEU A 22 3.79 -1.71 0.23
N GLU A 23 2.75 -1.62 1.07
CA GLU A 23 2.30 -0.34 1.63
C GLU A 23 3.09 0.04 2.89
N SER A 24 3.10 1.34 3.23
CA SER A 24 3.76 1.83 4.46
C SER A 24 2.79 2.18 5.58
N THR A 25 1.47 2.26 5.34
CA THR A 25 0.49 2.55 6.41
C THR A 25 0.51 1.51 7.51
N ILE A 26 0.65 0.23 7.19
CA ILE A 26 0.71 -0.84 8.20
C ILE A 26 1.92 -0.67 9.13
N ILE A 27 3.04 -0.14 8.61
CA ILE A 27 4.27 0.11 9.37
C ILE A 27 4.08 1.32 10.31
N CYS A 28 3.50 2.42 9.82
CA CYS A 28 3.35 3.64 10.62
C CYS A 28 2.15 3.66 11.57
N HIS A 29 1.04 3.06 11.15
CA HIS A 29 -0.28 3.20 11.80
C HIS A 29 -0.88 1.86 12.24
N GLY A 30 -0.36 0.74 11.75
CA GLY A 30 -0.91 -0.60 12.02
C GLY A 30 -0.26 -1.34 13.18
N MET A 31 1.03 -1.10 13.45
CA MET A 31 1.79 -1.83 14.45
C MET A 31 2.72 -0.89 15.27
N PRO A 32 2.98 -1.19 16.55
CA PRO A 32 3.92 -0.41 17.35
C PRO A 32 5.38 -0.76 17.01
N TYR A 33 6.29 0.19 17.21
CA TYR A 33 7.73 -0.06 17.19
C TYR A 33 8.16 -0.93 18.39
N PRO A 34 9.08 -1.90 18.24
CA PRO A 34 9.83 -2.27 17.02
C PRO A 34 9.15 -3.32 16.13
N LYS A 35 7.96 -3.81 16.51
CA LYS A 35 7.27 -4.88 15.77
C LYS A 35 6.93 -4.50 14.34
N ASN A 36 6.61 -3.23 14.10
CA ASN A 36 6.36 -2.71 12.76
C ASN A 36 7.58 -2.84 11.81
N LEU A 37 8.78 -2.53 12.30
CA LEU A 37 10.02 -2.65 11.53
C LEU A 37 10.37 -4.12 11.31
N GLN A 38 10.28 -4.94 12.36
CA GLN A 38 10.53 -6.37 12.28
C GLN A 38 9.61 -7.03 11.24
N MET A 39 8.31 -6.76 11.31
CA MET A 39 7.34 -7.28 10.34
C MET A 39 7.67 -6.82 8.91
N ALA A 40 8.00 -5.54 8.72
CA ALA A 40 8.34 -5.04 7.39
C ALA A 40 9.56 -5.76 6.80
N MET A 41 10.62 -5.95 7.60
CA MET A 41 11.82 -6.67 7.19
C MET A 41 11.55 -8.16 6.91
N GLU A 42 10.76 -8.82 7.76
CA GLU A 42 10.37 -10.22 7.57
C GLU A 42 9.57 -10.41 6.27
N VAL A 43 8.63 -9.52 5.97
CA VAL A 43 7.86 -9.56 4.72
C VAL A 43 8.75 -9.34 3.50
N GLU A 44 9.67 -8.36 3.55
CA GLU A 44 10.63 -8.15 2.46
C GLU A 44 11.54 -9.37 2.26
N ALA A 45 12.00 -10.02 3.33
CA ALA A 45 12.79 -11.24 3.25
C ALA A 45 12.00 -12.40 2.61
N ILE A 46 10.76 -12.64 3.04
CA ILE A 46 9.89 -13.69 2.47
C ILE A 46 9.72 -13.49 0.95
N ILE A 47 9.51 -12.25 0.49
CA ILE A 47 9.37 -11.96 -0.94
C ILE A 47 10.66 -12.29 -1.70
N ARG A 48 11.82 -11.95 -1.14
CA ARG A 48 13.13 -12.26 -1.72
C ARG A 48 13.41 -13.77 -1.76
N ASP A 49 13.09 -14.48 -0.69
CA ASP A 49 13.24 -15.94 -0.59
C ASP A 49 12.37 -16.68 -1.63
N ASN A 50 11.28 -16.06 -2.08
CA ASN A 50 10.43 -16.55 -3.16
C ASN A 50 10.81 -16.02 -4.55
N GLY A 51 11.98 -15.38 -4.69
CA GLY A 51 12.55 -14.97 -5.98
C GLY A 51 11.98 -13.68 -6.58
N ALA A 52 11.26 -12.87 -5.79
CA ALA A 52 10.75 -11.56 -6.20
C ALA A 52 11.47 -10.41 -5.48
N ILE A 53 11.42 -9.21 -6.04
CA ILE A 53 11.96 -8.01 -5.41
C ILE A 53 10.84 -7.26 -4.67
N PRO A 54 10.95 -7.03 -3.35
CA PRO A 54 9.98 -6.21 -2.63
C PRO A 54 10.17 -4.73 -2.95
N ALA A 55 9.08 -3.99 -3.01
CA ALA A 55 9.07 -2.56 -3.25
C ALA A 55 8.14 -1.87 -2.25
N THR A 56 8.64 -1.61 -1.03
CA THR A 56 7.93 -0.78 -0.06
C THR A 56 7.80 0.66 -0.57
N ILE A 57 6.58 1.20 -0.53
CA ILE A 57 6.24 2.51 -1.09
C ILE A 57 5.92 3.49 0.03
N ALA A 58 6.48 4.70 -0.05
CA ALA A 58 6.17 5.82 0.84
C ALA A 58 6.46 7.16 0.17
N VAL A 59 5.97 8.26 0.74
CA VAL A 59 6.40 9.62 0.37
C VAL A 59 7.37 10.10 1.44
N LEU A 60 8.60 10.42 1.04
CA LEU A 60 9.66 10.92 1.91
C LEU A 60 9.99 12.35 1.50
N ASP A 61 9.80 13.29 2.43
CA ASP A 61 10.12 14.71 2.25
C ASP A 61 9.56 15.28 0.92
N GLY A 62 8.29 14.96 0.64
CA GLY A 62 7.56 15.34 -0.57
C GLY A 62 7.85 14.50 -1.81
N VAL A 63 8.72 13.49 -1.73
CA VAL A 63 9.14 12.68 -2.88
C VAL A 63 8.63 11.24 -2.74
N PRO A 64 7.78 10.76 -3.66
CA PRO A 64 7.40 9.35 -3.72
C PRO A 64 8.60 8.45 -3.97
N HIS A 65 8.75 7.43 -3.15
CA HIS A 65 9.76 6.39 -3.27
C HIS A 65 9.10 5.04 -3.46
N VAL A 66 9.63 4.24 -4.39
CA VAL A 66 9.23 2.86 -4.65
C VAL A 66 10.46 1.96 -4.45
N GLY A 67 10.42 1.15 -3.40
CA GLY A 67 11.59 0.46 -2.85
C GLY A 67 12.30 1.36 -1.86
N LEU A 68 12.11 1.10 -0.56
CA LEU A 68 12.83 1.79 0.51
C LEU A 68 14.08 1.00 0.88
N ASN A 69 15.15 1.71 1.23
CA ASN A 69 16.30 1.08 1.88
C ASN A 69 16.06 0.90 3.40
N ASN A 70 16.96 0.16 4.06
CA ASN A 70 16.84 -0.15 5.49
C ASN A 70 16.75 1.09 6.38
N GLU A 71 17.49 2.16 6.08
CA GLU A 71 17.46 3.40 6.87
C GLU A 71 16.15 4.16 6.68
N GLN A 72 15.63 4.21 5.46
CA GLN A 72 14.32 4.79 5.16
C GLN A 72 13.19 4.00 5.82
N LEU A 73 13.24 2.67 5.77
CA LEU A 73 12.27 1.79 6.41
C LEU A 73 12.29 1.96 7.94
N LYS A 74 13.48 2.03 8.52
CA LYS A 74 13.69 2.29 9.96
C LYS A 74 13.19 3.67 10.38
N ARG A 75 13.49 4.72 9.60
CA ARG A 75 12.94 6.08 9.81
C ARG A 75 11.42 6.04 9.84
N LEU A 76 10.80 5.39 8.86
CA LEU A 76 9.36 5.26 8.75
C LEU A 76 8.77 4.55 9.98
N ALA A 77 9.36 3.44 10.40
CA ALA A 77 8.91 2.67 11.56
C ALA A 77 9.05 3.42 12.90
N ILE A 78 10.14 4.17 13.10
CA ILE A 78 10.37 4.96 14.32
C ILE A 78 9.46 6.18 14.37
N SER A 79 9.32 6.91 13.26
CA SER A 79 8.49 8.11 13.18
C SER A 79 7.00 7.80 13.29
N GLY A 80 6.56 6.62 12.83
CA GLY A 80 5.20 6.12 13.02
C GLY A 80 4.15 7.12 12.56
N ARG A 81 3.26 7.55 13.46
CA ARG A 81 2.15 8.47 13.17
C ARG A 81 2.57 9.89 12.77
N GLN A 82 3.85 10.25 12.89
CA GLN A 82 4.37 11.50 12.31
C GLN A 82 4.32 11.49 10.78
N PHE A 83 4.33 10.30 10.16
CA PHE A 83 4.01 10.15 8.75
C PHE A 83 2.51 10.24 8.56
N GLN A 84 2.05 11.20 7.76
CA GLN A 84 0.65 11.34 7.44
C GLN A 84 0.15 10.04 6.78
N LYS A 85 -1.02 9.55 7.20
CA LYS A 85 -1.69 8.45 6.50
C LYS A 85 -2.20 8.98 5.15
N THR A 86 -1.66 8.47 4.05
CA THR A 86 -1.83 9.03 2.72
C THR A 86 -2.63 8.09 1.83
N ALA A 87 -3.89 8.44 1.57
CA ALA A 87 -4.69 7.85 0.51
C ALA A 87 -4.48 8.59 -0.81
N ARG A 88 -5.04 8.07 -1.91
CA ARG A 88 -4.85 8.66 -3.25
C ARG A 88 -5.16 10.15 -3.31
N ARG A 89 -6.21 10.60 -2.62
CA ARG A 89 -6.62 12.02 -2.58
C ARG A 89 -5.60 12.92 -1.85
N ASP A 90 -4.82 12.34 -0.93
CA ASP A 90 -3.89 13.07 -0.08
C ASP A 90 -2.51 13.25 -0.74
N ILE A 91 -2.20 12.48 -1.79
CA ILE A 91 -0.90 12.45 -2.48
C ILE A 91 -0.43 13.86 -2.86
N VAL A 92 -1.29 14.65 -3.51
CA VAL A 92 -0.92 15.98 -4.00
C VAL A 92 -0.56 16.90 -2.84
N HIS A 93 -1.32 16.85 -1.75
CA HIS A 93 -1.07 17.69 -0.58
C HIS A 93 0.25 17.34 0.12
N VAL A 94 0.50 16.05 0.35
CA VAL A 94 1.75 15.59 1.01
C VAL A 94 2.98 15.95 0.17
N ILE A 95 2.89 15.81 -1.15
CA ILE A 95 4.00 16.14 -2.05
C ILE A 95 4.22 17.65 -2.13
N ALA A 96 3.16 18.43 -2.32
CA ALA A 96 3.26 19.89 -2.44
C ALA A 96 3.77 20.56 -1.16
N SER A 97 3.52 19.96 0.01
CA SER A 97 3.98 20.45 1.31
C SER A 97 5.40 19.98 1.67
N GLY A 98 6.05 19.14 0.87
CA GLY A 98 7.33 18.53 1.25
C GLY A 98 7.20 17.54 2.42
N GLY A 99 6.00 17.01 2.66
CA GLY A 99 5.67 16.20 3.82
C GLY A 99 6.08 14.73 3.71
N ASN A 100 5.98 14.02 4.83
CA ASN A 100 6.19 12.57 4.92
C ASN A 100 4.84 11.84 4.94
N GLY A 101 4.68 10.85 4.06
CA GLY A 101 3.42 10.13 3.86
C GLY A 101 3.59 8.61 3.90
N ALA A 102 2.84 7.96 4.78
CA ALA A 102 2.67 6.51 4.79
C ALA A 102 1.50 6.17 3.86
N THR A 103 1.79 5.50 2.74
CA THR A 103 0.79 5.20 1.71
C THR A 103 -0.15 4.10 2.18
N THR A 104 -1.45 4.31 2.00
CA THR A 104 -2.49 3.28 2.16
C THR A 104 -2.52 2.37 0.93
N VAL A 105 -3.40 1.36 0.91
CA VAL A 105 -3.69 0.55 -0.28
C VAL A 105 -3.95 1.43 -1.50
N SER A 106 -4.85 2.41 -1.41
CA SER A 106 -5.17 3.28 -2.56
C SER A 106 -3.98 4.06 -3.12
N ALA A 107 -3.13 4.63 -2.26
CA ALA A 107 -1.96 5.38 -2.72
C ALA A 107 -0.84 4.44 -3.23
N THR A 108 -0.67 3.28 -2.59
CA THR A 108 0.32 2.28 -2.98
C THR A 108 0.01 1.72 -4.37
N MET A 109 -1.26 1.38 -4.63
CA MET A 109 -1.72 0.96 -5.96
C MET A 109 -1.43 2.02 -7.03
N PHE A 110 -1.72 3.29 -6.75
CA PHE A 110 -1.45 4.39 -7.68
C PHE A 110 0.03 4.47 -8.06
N PHE A 111 0.94 4.46 -7.08
CA PHE A 111 2.37 4.52 -7.34
C PHE A 111 2.91 3.25 -8.01
N ALA A 112 2.49 2.07 -7.55
CA ALA A 112 2.86 0.79 -8.13
C ALA A 112 2.51 0.73 -9.61
N HIS A 113 1.27 1.09 -9.96
CA HIS A 113 0.82 1.15 -11.35
C HIS A 113 1.62 2.15 -12.17
N LYS A 114 1.91 3.34 -11.61
CA LYS A 114 2.70 4.38 -12.30
C LYS A 114 4.11 3.94 -12.68
N VAL A 115 4.69 2.99 -11.94
CA VAL A 115 6.02 2.44 -12.25
C VAL A 115 5.97 1.05 -12.88
N GLY A 116 4.78 0.53 -13.19
CA GLY A 116 4.62 -0.76 -13.89
C GLY A 116 4.71 -2.00 -13.00
N ILE A 117 4.50 -1.89 -11.68
CA ILE A 117 4.39 -3.05 -10.78
C ILE A 117 2.94 -3.55 -10.78
N PRO A 118 2.66 -4.79 -11.22
CA PRO A 118 1.29 -5.29 -11.36
C PRO A 118 0.75 -6.01 -10.11
N VAL A 119 1.59 -6.28 -9.10
CA VAL A 119 1.21 -7.05 -7.90
C VAL A 119 1.55 -6.28 -6.63
N PHE A 120 0.60 -6.26 -5.69
CA PHE A 120 0.71 -5.62 -4.38
C PHE A 120 0.19 -6.56 -3.29
N VAL A 121 0.92 -6.69 -2.18
CA VAL A 121 0.51 -7.46 -0.99
C VAL A 121 0.27 -6.52 0.20
N THR A 122 -0.84 -6.74 0.92
CA THR A 122 -1.15 -6.07 2.20
C THR A 122 -1.79 -7.06 3.18
N GLY A 123 -1.86 -6.71 4.46
CA GLY A 123 -2.59 -7.50 5.44
C GLY A 123 -4.10 -7.54 5.16
N GLY A 124 -4.71 -6.41 4.81
CA GLY A 124 -6.15 -6.34 4.53
C GLY A 124 -6.51 -5.02 3.85
N ILE A 125 -7.51 -5.02 2.99
CA ILE A 125 -7.98 -3.80 2.32
C ILE A 125 -8.91 -2.98 3.22
N GLY A 126 -9.00 -1.68 2.96
CA GLY A 126 -10.11 -0.87 3.47
C GLY A 126 -11.44 -1.26 2.83
N GLY A 127 -12.52 -0.63 3.27
CA GLY A 127 -13.87 -1.01 2.88
C GLY A 127 -14.91 -0.02 3.38
N VAL A 128 -16.17 -0.45 3.41
CA VAL A 128 -17.28 0.30 4.01
C VAL A 128 -17.15 0.19 5.53
N HIS A 129 -17.17 1.32 6.23
CA HIS A 129 -17.13 1.32 7.69
C HIS A 129 -18.47 0.86 8.27
N ARG A 130 -18.47 0.44 9.54
CA ARG A 130 -19.71 0.11 10.26
C ARG A 130 -20.61 1.35 10.32
N HIS A 131 -21.91 1.17 10.10
CA HIS A 131 -22.88 2.27 9.94
C HIS A 131 -22.63 3.15 8.70
N GLY A 132 -21.85 2.67 7.72
CA GLY A 132 -21.53 3.37 6.48
C GLY A 132 -22.74 3.77 5.63
N GLU A 133 -23.89 3.11 5.79
CA GLU A 133 -25.17 3.47 5.19
C GLU A 133 -25.73 4.80 5.70
N GLN A 134 -25.25 5.27 6.85
CA GLN A 134 -25.65 6.56 7.44
C GLN A 134 -24.53 7.59 7.30
N THR A 135 -23.29 7.18 7.57
CA THR A 135 -22.13 8.10 7.61
C THR A 135 -21.49 8.34 6.25
N MET A 136 -21.73 7.44 5.28
CA MET A 136 -21.04 7.41 4.00
C MET A 136 -19.51 7.30 4.13
N ASP A 137 -19.02 6.75 5.25
CA ASP A 137 -17.60 6.50 5.49
C ASP A 137 -17.15 5.24 4.75
N VAL A 138 -16.67 5.44 3.51
CA VAL A 138 -16.22 4.40 2.60
C VAL A 138 -14.76 4.64 2.23
N SER A 139 -13.92 3.62 2.40
CA SER A 139 -12.50 3.72 2.06
C SER A 139 -12.30 3.97 0.56
N SER A 140 -11.38 4.90 0.25
CA SER A 140 -10.91 5.14 -1.11
C SER A 140 -10.23 3.93 -1.76
N ASP A 141 -9.84 2.92 -0.97
CA ASP A 141 -9.29 1.67 -1.48
C ASP A 141 -10.26 0.98 -2.47
N LEU A 142 -11.56 0.99 -2.19
CA LEU A 142 -12.56 0.34 -3.06
C LEU A 142 -12.66 1.02 -4.42
N THR A 143 -12.64 2.34 -4.43
CA THR A 143 -12.62 3.12 -5.68
C THR A 143 -11.33 2.90 -6.46
N GLU A 144 -10.19 2.77 -5.77
CA GLU A 144 -8.90 2.54 -6.40
C GLU A 144 -8.82 1.16 -7.06
N LEU A 145 -9.29 0.13 -6.35
CA LEU A 145 -9.36 -1.24 -6.85
C LEU A 145 -10.08 -1.30 -8.20
N GLY A 146 -11.21 -0.59 -8.36
CA GLY A 146 -11.96 -0.55 -9.61
C GLY A 146 -11.33 0.25 -10.75
N LYS A 147 -10.23 0.98 -10.52
CA LYS A 147 -9.65 1.92 -11.50
C LYS A 147 -8.19 1.61 -11.86
N THR A 148 -7.46 0.96 -10.97
CA THR A 148 -6.02 0.79 -11.11
C THR A 148 -5.69 -0.69 -11.31
N PRO A 149 -5.10 -1.08 -12.46
CA PRO A 149 -4.86 -2.48 -12.81
C PRO A 149 -3.63 -3.03 -12.06
N VAL A 150 -3.80 -3.23 -10.76
CA VAL A 150 -2.84 -3.87 -9.84
C VAL A 150 -3.59 -4.93 -9.07
N ALA A 151 -3.09 -6.17 -9.11
CA ALA A 151 -3.63 -7.26 -8.32
C ALA A 151 -3.25 -7.07 -6.85
N VAL A 152 -4.25 -6.99 -5.96
CA VAL A 152 -4.05 -6.82 -4.52
C VAL A 152 -4.31 -8.16 -3.82
N VAL A 153 -3.26 -8.72 -3.23
CA VAL A 153 -3.32 -9.92 -2.39
C VAL A 153 -3.44 -9.50 -0.94
N SER A 154 -4.44 -10.02 -0.23
CA SER A 154 -4.68 -9.69 1.18
C SER A 154 -5.45 -10.78 1.91
N ALA A 155 -5.54 -10.70 3.24
CA ALA A 155 -6.42 -11.55 4.05
C ALA A 155 -7.90 -11.09 4.01
N GLY A 156 -8.29 -10.31 2.99
CA GLY A 156 -9.63 -9.77 2.82
C GLY A 156 -9.79 -8.35 3.35
N VAL A 157 -11.02 -8.03 3.75
CA VAL A 157 -11.38 -6.71 4.31
C VAL A 157 -11.00 -6.68 5.79
N LYS A 158 -10.40 -5.58 6.27
CA LYS A 158 -10.05 -5.42 7.69
C LYS A 158 -11.28 -5.68 8.59
N SER A 159 -11.13 -6.49 9.64
CA SER A 159 -12.23 -6.99 10.50
C SER A 159 -13.01 -5.91 11.28
N ILE A 160 -12.44 -4.71 11.38
CA ILE A 160 -13.10 -3.53 11.99
C ILE A 160 -14.20 -2.94 11.09
N LEU A 161 -14.26 -3.33 9.82
CA LEU A 161 -15.17 -2.79 8.81
C LEU A 161 -16.45 -3.61 8.68
N ASP A 162 -17.38 -3.11 7.87
CA ASP A 162 -18.57 -3.86 7.46
C ASP A 162 -18.23 -4.74 6.24
N ILE A 163 -17.93 -6.00 6.52
CA ILE A 163 -17.52 -6.96 5.48
C ILE A 163 -18.67 -7.21 4.48
N PRO A 164 -19.92 -7.52 4.89
CA PRO A 164 -21.01 -7.72 3.94
C PRO A 164 -21.21 -6.55 2.98
N ARG A 165 -21.28 -5.30 3.47
CA ARG A 165 -21.46 -4.13 2.60
C ARG A 165 -20.23 -3.86 1.72
N THR A 166 -19.03 -4.18 2.21
CA THR A 166 -17.82 -4.07 1.39
C THR A 166 -17.87 -5.05 0.21
N LEU A 167 -18.34 -6.29 0.43
CA LEU A 167 -18.52 -7.27 -0.64
C LEU A 167 -19.56 -6.79 -1.67
N GLU A 168 -20.70 -6.27 -1.22
CA GLU A 168 -21.71 -5.67 -2.12
C GLU A 168 -21.12 -4.55 -2.98
N TYR A 169 -20.31 -3.68 -2.37
CA TYR A 169 -19.62 -2.62 -3.10
C TYR A 169 -18.68 -3.20 -4.17
N LEU A 170 -17.88 -4.21 -3.84
CA LEU A 170 -16.93 -4.82 -4.78
C LEU A 170 -17.61 -5.50 -5.98
N VAL A 171 -18.77 -6.13 -5.76
CA VAL A 171 -19.56 -6.75 -6.84
C VAL A 171 -20.02 -5.71 -7.85
N VAL A 172 -20.48 -4.53 -7.39
CA VAL A 172 -20.96 -3.44 -8.27
C VAL A 172 -19.86 -2.93 -9.21
N TYR A 173 -18.61 -2.93 -8.77
CA TYR A 173 -17.47 -2.48 -9.58
C TYR A 173 -16.81 -3.59 -10.41
N PHE A 174 -17.45 -4.77 -10.54
CA PHE A 174 -16.93 -5.94 -11.25
C PHE A 174 -15.51 -6.32 -10.81
N LEU A 175 -15.20 -6.12 -9.52
CA LEU A 175 -13.90 -6.48 -9.01
C LEU A 175 -13.82 -8.01 -8.88
N PHE A 176 -12.82 -8.62 -9.50
CA PHE A 176 -12.62 -10.06 -9.40
C PHE A 176 -11.97 -10.40 -8.05
N ALA A 177 -12.78 -10.79 -7.07
CA ALA A 177 -12.30 -11.31 -5.79
C ALA A 177 -12.04 -12.81 -5.90
N VAL A 178 -10.77 -13.22 -5.75
CA VAL A 178 -10.37 -14.64 -5.72
C VAL A 178 -10.09 -15.04 -4.28
N PHE A 179 -10.79 -16.05 -3.78
CA PHE A 179 -10.50 -16.67 -2.50
C PHE A 179 -9.54 -17.85 -2.72
N HIS A 180 -8.30 -17.70 -2.26
CA HIS A 180 -7.32 -18.79 -2.29
C HIS A 180 -7.48 -19.67 -1.04
N ARG A 181 -7.43 -20.99 -1.22
CA ARG A 181 -7.40 -21.98 -0.12
C ARG A 181 -6.01 -22.14 0.45
#